data_AF-A0A4S4FQZ8-F1
#
_entry.id   AF-A0A4S4FQZ8-F1
#
_cell.length_a   1.000
_cell.length_b   1.000
_cell.length_c   1.000
_cell.angle_alpha   90.00
_cell.angle_beta   90.00
_cell.angle_gamma   90.00
#
_symmetry.space_group_name_H-M   'P 1'
#
loop_
_entity.id
_entity.type
_entity.pdbx_description
1 polymer ?
#
loop_
_entity_poly.entity_id
_entity_poly.type
_entity_poly.pdbx_seq_one_letter_code
_entity_poly.pdbx_strand_id
1 'polypeptide(L)'
;MPEIGRQAAHILLDAVIAFESGRDQEDNVVAMNLALQRLDDVGAVDVLTSPSGDITLEVSNLAGGAVVALNWLIEQLAFREVTDREVVIARLREFLDQ
;
A
#
# COMPACT_ATOMS: atom_id res chain seq x y z
N MET A 1 -15.55 0.13 0.42
CA MET A 1 -14.37 0.04 1.31
C MET A 1 -14.76 0.50 2.70
N PRO A 2 -14.40 -0.24 3.77
CA PRO A 2 -14.58 0.19 5.17
C PRO A 2 -13.83 1.48 5.50
N GLU A 3 -14.18 2.14 6.60
CA GLU A 3 -13.53 3.39 7.06
C GLU A 3 -12.02 3.22 7.24
N ILE A 4 -11.61 2.18 7.98
CA ILE A 4 -10.21 1.89 8.28
C ILE A 4 -9.41 1.65 7.00
N GLY A 5 -9.97 0.92 6.04
CA GLY A 5 -9.33 0.72 4.73
C GLY A 5 -9.10 2.04 3.97
N ARG A 6 -10.00 3.03 4.12
CA ARG A 6 -9.82 4.34 3.49
C ARG A 6 -8.71 5.13 4.18
N GLN A 7 -8.66 5.10 5.51
CA GLN A 7 -7.60 5.72 6.29
C GLN A 7 -6.23 5.09 5.96
N ALA A 8 -6.17 3.77 5.84
CA ALA A 8 -4.97 3.06 5.41
C ALA A 8 -4.50 3.51 4.02
N ALA A 9 -5.42 3.67 3.05
CA ALA A 9 -5.08 4.20 1.73
C ALA A 9 -4.51 5.62 1.79
N HIS A 10 -5.06 6.50 2.62
CA HIS A 10 -4.51 7.85 2.81
C HIS A 10 -3.10 7.81 3.42
N ILE A 11 -2.88 6.99 4.44
CA ILE A 11 -1.56 6.83 5.05
C ILE A 11 -0.53 6.31 4.04
N LEU A 12 -0.91 5.35 3.19
CA LEU A 12 -0.03 4.86 2.12
C LEU A 12 0.30 5.96 1.10
N LEU A 13 -0.66 6.82 0.76
CA LEU A 13 -0.41 7.96 -0.14
C LEU A 13 0.51 9.01 0.49
N ASP A 14 0.35 9.28 1.80
CA ASP A 14 1.27 10.13 2.56
C ASP A 14 2.69 9.53 2.55
N ALA A 15 2.80 8.20 2.68
CA ALA A 15 4.07 7.50 2.59
C ALA A 15 4.70 7.65 1.19
N VAL A 16 3.91 7.59 0.11
CA VAL A 16 4.40 7.84 -1.26
C VAL A 16 4.89 9.28 -1.42
N ILE A 17 4.26 10.27 -0.78
CA ILE A 17 4.74 11.65 -0.80
C ILE A 17 6.08 11.79 -0.05
N ALA A 18 6.20 11.10 1.08
CA ALA A 18 7.41 11.14 1.90
C ALA A 18 8.57 10.34 1.29
N PHE A 19 8.25 9.26 0.57
CA PHE A 19 9.19 8.38 -0.11
C PHE A 19 9.61 8.99 -1.45
N GLU A 20 10.83 9.49 -1.54
CA GLU A 20 11.34 10.15 -2.74
C GLU A 20 12.48 9.32 -3.35
N SER A 21 12.32 8.97 -4.63
CA SER A 21 13.40 8.32 -5.39
C SER A 21 14.56 9.29 -5.55
N GLY A 22 15.70 8.96 -4.91
CA GLY A 22 16.90 9.81 -4.89
C GLY A 22 17.18 10.53 -3.56
N ARG A 23 16.32 10.41 -2.56
CA ARG A 23 16.66 10.76 -1.17
C ARG A 23 17.58 9.73 -0.53
N ASP A 24 18.17 10.13 0.59
CA ASP A 24 18.89 9.21 1.46
C ASP A 24 17.99 8.01 1.84
N GLN A 25 18.58 6.83 1.81
CA GLN A 25 17.91 5.58 2.18
C GLN A 25 17.43 5.64 3.63
N GLU A 26 18.17 6.29 4.52
CA GLU A 26 17.80 6.44 5.92
C GLU A 26 16.50 7.25 6.09
N ASP A 27 16.35 8.35 5.34
CA ASP A 27 15.13 9.17 5.34
C ASP A 27 13.90 8.38 4.84
N ASN A 28 14.09 7.57 3.79
CA ASN A 28 13.03 6.72 3.25
C ASN A 28 12.61 5.63 4.25
N VAL A 29 13.55 5.08 5.03
CA VAL A 29 13.24 4.13 6.11
C VAL A 29 12.45 4.82 7.24
N VAL A 30 12.83 6.04 7.62
CA VAL A 30 12.10 6.82 8.64
C VAL A 30 10.66 7.10 8.18
N ALA A 31 10.48 7.53 6.93
CA ALA A 31 9.15 7.76 6.35
C ALA A 31 8.29 6.48 6.36
N MET A 32 8.89 5.34 6.00
CA MET A 32 8.21 4.05 6.01
C MET A 32 7.80 3.63 7.44
N ASN A 33 8.69 3.77 8.42
CA ASN A 33 8.38 3.43 9.81
C ASN A 33 7.26 4.29 10.38
N LEU A 34 7.22 5.59 10.04
CA LEU A 34 6.13 6.47 10.44
C LEU A 34 4.80 6.03 9.80
N ALA A 35 4.80 5.60 8.55
CA ALA A 35 3.60 5.07 7.91
C ALA A 35 3.10 3.79 8.59
N LEU A 36 4.01 2.86 8.91
CA LEU A 36 3.68 1.63 9.65
C LEU A 36 3.07 1.94 11.02
N GLN A 37 3.65 2.89 11.77
CA GLN A 37 3.10 3.32 13.05
C GLN A 37 1.69 3.87 12.90
N ARG A 38 1.45 4.73 11.90
CA ARG A 38 0.12 5.29 11.66
C ARG A 38 -0.90 4.23 11.23
N LEU A 39 -0.47 3.20 10.50
CA LEU A 39 -1.33 2.07 10.12
C LEU A 39 -1.75 1.26 11.35
N ASP A 40 -0.84 1.06 12.31
CA ASP A 40 -1.14 0.44 13.60
C ASP A 40 -2.10 1.31 14.42
N ASP A 41 -1.85 2.63 14.50
CA ASP A 41 -2.68 3.58 15.26
C ASP A 41 -4.17 3.59 14.81
N VAL A 42 -4.44 3.34 13.52
CA VAL A 42 -5.81 3.28 12.98
C VAL A 42 -6.40 1.86 12.96
N GLY A 43 -5.67 0.86 13.43
CA GLY A 43 -6.09 -0.55 13.40
C GLY A 43 -6.19 -1.12 11.99
N ALA A 44 -5.37 -0.62 11.05
CA ALA A 44 -5.29 -1.19 9.70
C ALA A 44 -4.49 -2.50 9.65
N VAL A 45 -3.70 -2.75 10.69
CA VAL A 45 -2.96 -3.99 10.97
C VAL A 45 -3.34 -4.43 12.38
N ASP A 46 -3.76 -5.69 12.55
CA ASP A 46 -4.17 -6.24 13.85
C ASP A 46 -3.56 -7.63 14.05
N VAL A 47 -3.36 -8.03 15.31
CA VAL A 47 -2.81 -9.34 15.68
C VAL A 47 -3.90 -10.19 16.29
N LEU A 48 -4.35 -11.18 15.52
CA LEU A 48 -5.34 -12.16 15.97
C LEU A 48 -4.63 -13.36 16.60
N THR A 49 -4.99 -13.67 17.83
CA THR A 49 -4.51 -14.89 18.52
C THR A 49 -5.61 -15.93 18.53
N SER A 50 -5.31 -17.12 18.01
CA SER A 50 -6.24 -18.25 18.05
C SER A 50 -6.24 -18.92 19.43
N PRO A 51 -7.30 -19.66 19.80
CA PRO A 51 -7.31 -20.47 21.01
C PRO A 51 -6.23 -21.56 21.06
N SER A 52 -5.70 -22.00 19.91
CA SER A 52 -4.58 -22.95 19.80
C SER A 52 -3.21 -22.29 19.98
N GLY A 53 -3.15 -20.96 20.10
CA GLY A 53 -1.91 -20.20 20.23
C GLY A 53 -1.31 -19.76 18.89
N ASP A 54 -2.02 -19.93 17.78
CA ASP A 54 -1.58 -19.44 16.47
C ASP A 54 -1.76 -17.92 16.40
N ILE A 55 -0.75 -17.23 15.88
CA ILE A 55 -0.75 -15.78 15.69
C ILE A 55 -0.95 -15.50 14.21
N THR A 56 -2.03 -14.79 13.88
CA THR A 56 -2.35 -14.36 12.51
C THR A 56 -2.37 -12.84 12.47
N LEU A 57 -1.67 -12.27 11.50
CA LEU A 57 -1.75 -10.84 11.21
C LEU A 57 -2.99 -10.58 10.33
N GLU A 58 -3.89 -9.73 10.79
CA GLU A 58 -4.98 -9.20 9.98
C GLU A 58 -4.52 -7.91 9.29
N VAL A 59 -4.58 -7.88 7.96
CA VAL A 59 -4.17 -6.76 7.11
C VAL A 59 -5.19 -6.44 6.03
N SER A 60 -6.43 -6.95 6.10
CA SER A 60 -7.43 -6.81 5.04
C SER A 60 -7.79 -5.35 4.78
N ASN A 61 -7.80 -4.51 5.83
CA ASN A 61 -8.00 -3.06 5.67
C ASN A 61 -6.83 -2.41 4.92
N LEU A 62 -5.59 -2.73 5.30
CA LEU A 62 -4.38 -2.27 4.61
C LEU A 62 -4.37 -2.70 3.13
N ALA A 63 -4.51 -4.00 2.88
CA ALA A 63 -4.48 -4.58 1.55
C ALA A 63 -5.64 -4.07 0.67
N GLY A 64 -6.85 -3.98 1.24
CA GLY A 64 -8.01 -3.45 0.54
C GLY A 64 -7.85 -1.99 0.13
N GLY A 65 -7.28 -1.17 1.02
CA GLY A 65 -6.93 0.22 0.73
C GLY A 65 -5.94 0.34 -0.43
N ALA A 66 -4.84 -0.42 -0.35
CA ALA A 66 -3.79 -0.44 -1.36
C ALA A 66 -4.31 -0.89 -2.73
N VAL A 67 -5.07 -1.98 -2.79
CA VAL A 67 -5.62 -2.53 -4.04
C VAL A 67 -6.53 -1.52 -4.74
N VAL A 68 -7.39 -0.81 -4.00
CA VAL A 68 -8.29 0.18 -4.62
C VAL A 68 -7.51 1.39 -5.16
N ALA A 69 -6.51 1.88 -4.41
CA ALA A 69 -5.66 2.97 -4.87
C ALA A 69 -4.87 2.58 -6.14
N LEU A 70 -4.26 1.40 -6.13
CA LEU A 70 -3.55 0.86 -7.29
C LEU A 70 -4.47 0.64 -8.49
N ASN A 71 -5.66 0.07 -8.28
CA ASN A 71 -6.63 -0.14 -9.35
C ASN A 71 -7.01 1.19 -10.01
N TRP A 72 -7.29 2.23 -9.21
CA TRP A 72 -7.58 3.55 -9.76
C TRP A 72 -6.40 4.11 -10.57
N LEU A 73 -5.17 4.05 -10.05
CA LEU A 73 -3.96 4.53 -10.74
C LEU A 73 -3.70 3.80 -12.06
N ILE A 74 -3.83 2.48 -12.05
CA ILE A 74 -3.65 1.64 -13.25
C ILE A 74 -4.68 2.01 -14.32
N GLU A 75 -5.94 2.19 -13.95
CA GLU A 75 -7.00 2.62 -14.89
C GLU A 75 -6.71 3.99 -15.49
N GLN A 76 -6.23 4.96 -14.69
CA GLN A 76 -5.84 6.28 -15.20
C GLN A 76 -4.65 6.20 -16.17
N LEU A 77 -3.65 5.36 -15.87
CA LEU A 77 -2.48 5.21 -16.74
C LEU A 77 -2.84 4.52 -18.06
N ALA A 78 -3.61 3.42 -17.98
CA ALA A 78 -4.10 2.69 -19.15
C ALA A 78 -4.90 3.61 -20.09
N PHE A 79 -5.81 4.41 -19.52
CA PHE A 79 -6.58 5.41 -20.27
C PHE A 79 -5.68 6.44 -20.96
N ARG A 80 -4.68 6.98 -20.24
CA ARG A 80 -3.78 8.02 -20.75
C ARG A 80 -2.85 7.50 -21.86
N GLU A 81 -2.39 6.26 -21.75
CA GLU A 81 -1.49 5.63 -22.72
C GLU A 81 -2.23 4.96 -23.89
N VAL A 82 -3.56 4.94 -23.88
CA VAL A 82 -4.39 4.22 -24.86
C VAL A 82 -3.96 2.75 -24.95
N THR A 83 -3.87 2.09 -23.80
CA THR A 83 -3.45 0.69 -23.67
C THR A 83 -4.33 -0.06 -22.67
N ASP A 84 -4.18 -1.38 -22.62
CA ASP A 84 -4.93 -2.23 -21.71
C ASP A 84 -4.28 -2.23 -20.31
N ARG A 85 -5.11 -2.33 -19.26
CA ARG A 85 -4.60 -2.37 -17.86
C ARG A 85 -3.63 -3.54 -17.63
N GLU A 86 -3.83 -4.65 -18.31
CA GLU A 86 -3.02 -5.86 -18.18
C GLU A 86 -1.58 -5.59 -18.65
N VAL A 87 -1.40 -4.71 -19.64
CA VAL A 87 -0.08 -4.25 -20.11
C VAL A 87 0.58 -3.37 -19.05
N VAL A 88 -0.16 -2.44 -18.44
CA VAL A 88 0.35 -1.60 -17.35
C VAL A 88 0.79 -2.47 -16.15
N ILE A 89 -0.03 -3.45 -15.76
CA ILE A 89 0.30 -4.38 -14.68
C ILE A 89 1.54 -5.21 -15.02
N ALA A 90 1.66 -5.71 -16.25
CA ALA A 90 2.83 -6.47 -16.68
C ALA A 90 4.11 -5.62 -16.57
N ARG A 91 4.09 -4.38 -17.05
CA ARG A 91 5.22 -3.44 -16.92
C ARG A 91 5.56 -3.10 -15.47
N LEU A 92 4.55 -2.94 -14.61
CA LEU A 92 4.77 -2.70 -13.18
C LEU A 92 5.46 -3.90 -12.51
N ARG A 93 5.08 -5.13 -12.88
CA ARG A 93 5.77 -6.34 -12.41
C ARG A 93 7.22 -6.39 -12.91
N GLU A 94 7.43 -6.14 -14.20
CA GLU A 94 8.77 -6.07 -14.78
C GLU A 94 9.65 -4.99 -14.12
N PHE A 95 9.07 -3.88 -13.66
CA PHE A 95 9.78 -2.85 -12.90
C PHE A 95 10.16 -3.32 -11.49
N LEU A 96 9.29 -4.07 -10.81
CA LEU A 96 9.55 -4.60 -9.46
C LEU A 96 10.55 -5.76 -9.44
N ASP A 97 10.69 -6.49 -10.55
CA ASP A 97 11.63 -7.61 -10.72
C ASP A 97 13.04 -7.15 -11.14
N GLN A 98 13.28 -5.84 -11.30
CA GLN A 98 14.60 -5.25 -11.57
C GLN A 98 15.41 -5.06 -10.29
#